data_AF-A0AA39NYS6-F1
#
_entry.id   AF-A0AA39NYS6-F1
#
_cell.length_a   1.000
_cell.length_b   1.000
_cell.length_c   1.000
_cell.angle_alpha   90.00
_cell.angle_beta   90.00
_cell.angle_gamma   90.00
#
_symmetry.space_group_name_H-M   'P 1'
#
loop_
_entity.id
_entity.type
_entity.pdbx_description
1 polymer ?
#
loop_
_entity_poly.entity_id
_entity_poly.type
_entity_poly.pdbx_seq_one_letter_code
_entity_poly.pdbx_strand_id
1 'polypeptide(L)'
;MFTPPPSPLQVPGGESVQESVRENTMLVESKRSTGRRAKWTVLFIPLALVLITASTRYITHPVAFDIFSESLPLDWHTISTKGTDWRRHKRHPQDAEQTVVETSVITGSTATLVFSSTPAASATSATSTSAVATTTIPSFDSDVSQNFSSMTCYQFFTNMTNTAAFRSCRPFSVLLQTSSSFIKMQDNLTELNDVIWGICNPTLGYSQCVTNMAWFSSTLKTQCQADIEDNNSNAVDTLASLQAYSTMYTAACLTDPTTDTYCYVNAVHNSDPSDLYFYELPLGITVPNSSTPSCSACTKSLMTVYADGLDNSSTSGLLDDLRKTYPPAQELATGNCGSDYARTVAAVASGALILRAGATGVLVISALTAWTLYTLL
;
A
#
# COMPACT_ATOMS: atom_id res chain seq x y z
N MET A 1 52.59 -20.72 -84.96
CA MET A 1 53.39 -21.97 -85.11
C MET A 1 54.22 -22.15 -83.85
N PHE A 2 54.27 -23.38 -83.34
CA PHE A 2 55.06 -23.91 -82.21
C PHE A 2 54.63 -23.58 -80.75
N THR A 3 53.89 -24.52 -80.15
CA THR A 3 54.01 -24.97 -78.74
C THR A 3 55.30 -25.80 -78.59
N PRO A 4 55.94 -25.96 -77.38
CA PRO A 4 55.46 -26.84 -76.28
C PRO A 4 56.04 -26.43 -74.87
N PRO A 5 56.12 -27.27 -73.80
CA PRO A 5 55.38 -28.47 -73.37
C PRO A 5 54.77 -28.35 -71.93
N PRO A 6 54.00 -29.35 -71.44
CA PRO A 6 53.60 -29.48 -70.03
C PRO A 6 54.34 -30.60 -69.26
N SER A 7 54.22 -30.57 -67.92
CA SER A 7 54.46 -31.63 -66.87
C SER A 7 55.73 -31.46 -66.01
N PRO A 8 55.80 -31.99 -64.76
CA PRO A 8 54.91 -33.01 -64.15
C PRO A 8 54.42 -32.78 -62.69
N LEU A 9 53.44 -33.63 -62.35
CA LEU A 9 52.97 -33.98 -61.00
C LEU A 9 54.09 -34.51 -60.09
N GLN A 10 54.01 -34.13 -58.81
CA GLN A 10 54.62 -34.83 -57.68
C GLN A 10 53.55 -35.01 -56.58
N VAL A 11 53.28 -36.28 -56.27
CA VAL A 11 52.62 -36.81 -55.06
C VAL A 11 53.76 -37.62 -54.40
N PRO A 12 54.00 -37.65 -53.07
CA PRO A 12 53.01 -38.01 -52.05
C PRO A 12 53.18 -37.44 -50.62
N GLY A 13 52.10 -37.53 -49.83
CA GLY A 13 52.21 -38.17 -48.51
C GLY A 13 52.26 -37.29 -47.25
N GLY A 14 51.16 -37.33 -46.50
CA GLY A 14 51.24 -37.69 -45.08
C GLY A 14 51.23 -36.58 -44.04
N GLU A 15 50.12 -35.86 -43.86
CA GLU A 15 49.94 -35.01 -42.66
C GLU A 15 48.49 -34.89 -42.14
N SER A 16 47.56 -35.73 -42.63
CA SER A 16 46.13 -35.59 -42.26
C SER A 16 45.67 -36.42 -41.05
N VAL A 17 46.59 -37.00 -40.28
CA VAL A 17 46.23 -37.91 -39.16
C VAL A 17 46.43 -37.27 -37.77
N GLN A 18 47.19 -36.18 -37.68
CA GLN A 18 47.54 -35.60 -36.37
C GLN A 18 46.64 -34.41 -35.95
N GLU A 19 46.02 -33.72 -36.90
CA GLU A 19 45.13 -32.58 -36.62
C GLU A 19 43.74 -33.02 -36.12
N SER A 20 43.18 -34.10 -36.71
CA SER A 20 41.81 -34.55 -36.38
C SER A 20 41.69 -35.20 -35.00
N VAL A 21 42.80 -35.71 -34.45
CA VAL A 21 42.82 -36.31 -33.10
C VAL A 21 42.82 -35.23 -32.01
N ARG A 22 43.44 -34.08 -32.27
CA ARG A 22 43.57 -32.97 -31.31
C ARG A 22 42.28 -32.14 -31.19
N GLU A 23 41.54 -31.97 -32.29
CA GLU A 23 40.27 -31.25 -32.29
C GLU A 23 39.15 -32.03 -31.58
N ASN A 24 39.15 -33.36 -31.73
CA ASN A 24 38.18 -34.24 -31.06
C ASN A 24 38.39 -34.35 -29.54
N THR A 25 39.62 -34.17 -29.03
CA THR A 25 39.88 -34.26 -27.58
C THR A 25 39.44 -33.00 -26.83
N MET A 26 39.59 -31.80 -27.42
CA MET A 26 39.13 -30.54 -26.77
C MET A 26 37.60 -30.43 -26.67
N LEU A 27 36.86 -30.91 -27.67
CA LEU A 27 35.39 -30.88 -27.65
C LEU A 27 34.80 -31.83 -26.60
N VAL A 28 35.44 -32.98 -26.35
CA VAL A 28 35.00 -33.95 -25.33
C VAL A 28 35.23 -33.42 -23.91
N GLU A 29 36.29 -32.65 -23.69
CA GLU A 29 36.63 -32.11 -22.37
C GLU A 29 35.73 -30.91 -21.97
N SER A 30 35.38 -30.04 -22.92
CA SER A 30 34.40 -28.94 -22.73
C SER A 30 32.98 -29.46 -22.42
N LYS A 31 32.60 -30.60 -23.01
CA LYS A 31 31.29 -31.25 -22.76
C LYS A 31 31.19 -31.84 -21.35
N ARG A 32 32.32 -32.23 -20.74
CA ARG A 32 32.37 -32.82 -19.39
C ARG A 32 32.26 -31.77 -18.27
N SER A 33 32.72 -30.54 -18.51
CA SER A 33 32.62 -29.43 -17.53
C SER A 33 31.19 -28.86 -17.44
N THR A 34 30.49 -28.81 -18.57
CA THR A 34 29.10 -28.31 -18.66
C THR A 34 28.10 -29.25 -17.96
N GLY A 35 28.31 -30.57 -18.03
CA GLY A 35 27.46 -31.56 -17.36
C GLY A 35 27.57 -31.57 -15.83
N ARG A 36 28.73 -31.20 -15.25
CA ARG A 36 28.91 -31.08 -13.79
C ARG A 36 28.24 -29.82 -13.23
N ARG A 37 28.28 -28.70 -13.97
CA ARG A 37 27.64 -27.44 -13.57
C ARG A 37 26.11 -27.56 -13.56
N ALA A 38 25.54 -28.22 -14.58
CA ALA A 38 24.09 -28.45 -14.64
C ALA A 38 23.55 -29.30 -13.47
N LYS A 39 24.30 -30.33 -13.04
CA LYS A 39 23.92 -31.17 -11.89
C LYS A 39 23.94 -30.42 -10.56
N TRP A 40 24.86 -29.46 -10.40
CA TRP A 40 24.91 -28.63 -9.20
C TRP A 40 23.75 -27.62 -9.19
N THR A 41 23.44 -26.95 -10.31
CA THR A 41 22.27 -26.06 -10.36
C THR A 41 20.95 -26.76 -10.03
N VAL A 42 20.75 -28.01 -10.46
CA VAL A 42 19.52 -28.78 -10.15
C VAL A 42 19.39 -29.14 -8.66
N LEU A 43 20.49 -29.23 -7.92
CA LEU A 43 20.47 -29.48 -6.47
C LEU A 43 20.43 -28.19 -5.64
N PHE A 44 21.17 -27.16 -6.06
CA PHE A 44 21.30 -25.92 -5.31
C PHE A 44 20.07 -25.04 -5.39
N ILE A 45 19.35 -25.02 -6.51
CA ILE A 45 18.13 -24.22 -6.67
C ILE A 45 17.00 -24.69 -5.72
N PRO A 46 16.64 -25.98 -5.64
CA PRO A 46 15.62 -26.42 -4.69
C PRO A 46 16.11 -26.32 -3.24
N LEU A 47 17.38 -26.56 -2.95
CA LEU A 47 17.94 -26.38 -1.61
C LEU A 47 17.86 -24.90 -1.17
N ALA A 48 18.18 -23.97 -2.06
CA ALA A 48 18.07 -22.54 -1.79
C ALA A 48 16.61 -22.12 -1.60
N LEU A 49 15.68 -22.64 -2.39
CA LEU A 49 14.24 -22.41 -2.18
C LEU A 49 13.73 -22.97 -0.85
N VAL A 50 14.21 -24.14 -0.43
CA VAL A 50 13.91 -24.72 0.89
C VAL A 50 14.50 -23.87 2.02
N LEU A 51 15.72 -23.34 1.87
CA LEU A 51 16.34 -22.45 2.85
C LEU A 51 15.65 -21.09 2.93
N ILE A 52 15.26 -20.51 1.80
CA ILE A 52 14.51 -19.24 1.73
C ILE A 52 13.12 -19.42 2.36
N THR A 53 12.42 -20.52 2.07
CA THR A 53 11.11 -20.83 2.68
C THR A 53 11.23 -21.16 4.16
N ALA A 54 12.29 -21.84 4.60
CA ALA A 54 12.55 -22.08 6.02
C ALA A 54 12.88 -20.79 6.78
N SER A 55 13.70 -19.91 6.21
CA SER A 55 14.07 -18.62 6.83
C SER A 55 12.90 -17.64 6.87
N THR A 56 12.09 -17.56 5.82
CA THR A 56 10.84 -16.77 5.86
C THR A 56 9.86 -17.29 6.91
N ARG A 57 9.74 -18.62 7.08
CA ARG A 57 8.86 -19.19 8.12
C ARG A 57 9.40 -19.01 9.54
N TYR A 58 10.73 -18.93 9.70
CA TYR A 58 11.38 -18.70 11.00
C TYR A 58 11.28 -17.23 11.45
N ILE A 59 11.30 -16.29 10.50
CA ILE A 59 11.20 -14.85 10.79
C ILE A 59 9.75 -14.42 11.07
N THR A 60 8.75 -15.17 10.61
CA THR A 60 7.32 -14.85 10.83
C THR A 60 6.69 -15.50 12.07
N HIS A 61 7.46 -16.18 12.94
CA HIS A 61 6.91 -16.73 14.18
C HIS A 61 7.29 -15.84 15.38
N PRO A 62 6.32 -15.29 16.14
CA PRO A 62 6.57 -14.29 17.19
C PRO A 62 7.35 -14.80 18.42
N VAL A 63 7.73 -16.08 18.46
CA VAL A 63 8.45 -16.69 19.60
C VAL A 63 9.97 -16.55 19.47
N ALA A 64 10.51 -16.31 18.26
CA ALA A 64 11.96 -16.17 18.07
C ALA A 64 12.51 -14.84 18.62
N PHE A 65 11.66 -13.83 18.84
CA PHE A 65 12.07 -12.53 19.38
C PHE A 65 11.92 -12.42 20.91
N ASP A 66 11.16 -13.29 21.57
CA ASP A 66 11.09 -13.35 23.05
C ASP A 66 12.33 -14.00 23.68
N ILE A 67 13.10 -14.80 22.93
CA ILE A 67 14.29 -15.49 23.43
C ILE A 67 15.49 -14.53 23.60
N PHE A 68 15.47 -13.38 22.93
CA PHE A 68 16.55 -12.38 23.03
C PHE A 68 16.22 -11.24 24.00
N SER A 69 15.04 -11.22 24.61
CA SER A 69 14.60 -10.13 25.48
C SER A 69 14.89 -10.32 26.97
N GLU A 70 15.22 -11.53 27.44
CA GLU A 70 15.48 -11.75 28.87
C GLU A 70 16.76 -12.55 29.12
N SER A 71 17.69 -11.92 29.83
CA SER A 71 18.85 -12.56 30.44
C SER A 71 18.42 -13.57 31.52
N LEU A 72 18.70 -14.87 31.34
CA LEU A 72 19.03 -15.93 32.35
C LEU A 72 18.88 -17.36 31.75
N PRO A 73 19.44 -18.44 32.36
CA PRO A 73 20.12 -19.52 31.62
C PRO A 73 19.19 -20.59 31.03
N LEU A 74 19.61 -21.09 29.85
CA LEU A 74 18.92 -22.07 29.00
C LEU A 74 18.93 -23.48 29.61
N ASP A 75 17.75 -23.99 29.98
CA ASP A 75 17.52 -25.42 30.24
C ASP A 75 16.81 -26.07 29.03
N TRP A 76 17.45 -27.10 28.48
CA TRP A 76 17.05 -27.77 27.23
C TRP A 76 15.83 -28.68 27.39
N HIS A 77 15.48 -29.04 28.63
CA HIS A 77 14.36 -29.95 28.90
C HIS A 77 12.98 -29.28 28.83
N THR A 78 12.91 -27.94 28.92
CA THR A 78 11.63 -27.19 28.81
C THR A 78 11.20 -26.95 27.36
N ILE A 79 12.13 -27.01 26.41
CA ILE A 79 11.87 -26.72 24.99
C ILE A 79 11.23 -27.90 24.27
N SER A 80 11.51 -29.15 24.68
CA SER A 80 10.89 -30.32 24.04
C SER A 80 9.43 -30.55 24.43
N THR A 81 9.01 -30.05 25.60
CA THR A 81 7.65 -30.31 26.14
C THR A 81 6.61 -29.28 25.70
N LYS A 82 7.03 -28.09 25.21
CA LYS A 82 6.12 -27.05 24.70
C LYS A 82 5.91 -27.08 23.17
N GLY A 83 6.57 -27.98 22.45
CA GLY A 83 6.53 -28.04 20.98
C GLY A 83 5.34 -28.79 20.35
N THR A 84 4.39 -29.30 21.14
CA THR A 84 3.32 -30.19 20.62
C THR A 84 1.89 -29.75 20.86
N ASP A 85 1.63 -28.59 21.47
CA ASP A 85 0.25 -28.12 21.69
C ASP A 85 -0.16 -27.07 20.65
N TRP A 86 -0.70 -27.54 19.51
CA TRP A 86 -1.32 -26.70 18.49
C TRP A 86 -2.79 -26.48 18.83
N ARG A 87 -3.10 -25.45 19.63
CA ARG A 87 -4.47 -24.95 19.79
C ARG A 87 -4.62 -23.54 19.21
N ARG A 88 -5.65 -23.34 18.38
CA ARG A 88 -6.09 -22.01 17.93
C ARG A 88 -6.53 -21.18 19.13
N HIS A 89 -5.86 -20.08 19.40
CA HIS A 89 -6.32 -19.09 20.37
C HIS A 89 -7.42 -18.21 19.74
N LYS A 90 -8.64 -18.28 20.28
CA LYS A 90 -9.64 -17.20 20.18
C LYS A 90 -9.26 -16.12 21.20
N ARG A 91 -9.25 -14.86 20.78
CA ARG A 91 -8.98 -13.70 21.66
C ARG A 91 -10.12 -13.58 22.68
N HIS A 92 -9.73 -13.50 23.96
CA HIS A 92 -10.60 -13.38 25.12
C HIS A 92 -11.11 -11.92 25.27
N PRO A 93 -12.36 -11.69 25.69
CA PRO A 93 -12.88 -10.38 26.07
C PRO A 93 -12.31 -9.94 27.44
N GLN A 94 -12.07 -8.64 27.61
CA GLN A 94 -11.61 -8.07 28.87
C GLN A 94 -12.83 -7.60 29.66
N ASP A 95 -13.24 -8.39 30.65
CA ASP A 95 -14.23 -8.00 31.65
C ASP A 95 -13.61 -6.99 32.63
N ALA A 96 -14.44 -6.02 32.99
CA ALA A 96 -14.19 -5.02 33.99
C ALA A 96 -14.18 -5.63 35.40
N GLU A 97 -13.12 -5.41 36.15
CA GLU A 97 -13.16 -5.52 37.60
C GLU A 97 -12.37 -4.34 38.19
N GLN A 98 -13.10 -3.30 38.60
CA GLN A 98 -12.62 -2.37 39.63
C GLN A 98 -13.58 -2.42 40.81
N THR A 99 -12.98 -2.86 41.90
CA THR A 99 -13.53 -3.08 43.22
C THR A 99 -14.24 -1.84 43.77
N VAL A 100 -15.47 -2.08 44.21
CA VAL A 100 -16.32 -1.19 44.99
C VAL A 100 -15.65 -0.83 46.32
N VAL A 101 -15.60 0.46 46.65
CA VAL A 101 -15.53 0.93 48.04
C VAL A 101 -16.78 1.75 48.32
N GLU A 102 -17.51 1.25 49.31
CA GLU A 102 -18.80 1.66 49.84
C GLU A 102 -18.67 2.90 50.75
N THR A 103 -19.57 3.88 50.65
CA THR A 103 -20.11 4.68 51.78
C THR A 103 -21.39 5.43 51.37
N SER A 104 -22.53 4.86 51.77
CA SER A 104 -23.78 5.40 52.36
C SER A 104 -24.50 6.70 51.90
N VAL A 105 -25.69 6.49 51.29
CA VAL A 105 -27.07 6.93 51.63
C VAL A 105 -27.36 8.40 52.01
N ILE A 106 -28.35 9.06 51.31
CA ILE A 106 -29.64 9.61 51.84
C ILE A 106 -30.70 9.80 50.70
N THR A 107 -31.76 8.99 50.74
CA THR A 107 -33.22 9.24 50.64
C THR A 107 -33.87 10.15 49.56
N GLY A 108 -34.65 9.50 48.66
CA GLY A 108 -36.13 9.61 48.58
C GLY A 108 -36.80 10.77 47.81
N SER A 109 -37.48 10.45 46.69
CA SER A 109 -38.97 10.47 46.59
C SER A 109 -39.48 10.38 45.15
N THR A 110 -40.49 9.53 44.99
CA THR A 110 -41.41 9.32 43.86
C THR A 110 -42.47 10.42 43.74
N ALA A 111 -42.84 10.84 42.51
CA ALA A 111 -44.21 11.25 42.15
C ALA A 111 -44.34 11.37 40.61
N THR A 112 -45.03 10.44 39.93
CA THR A 112 -46.44 10.47 39.45
C THR A 112 -46.78 11.46 38.33
N LEU A 113 -47.29 10.83 37.26
CA LEU A 113 -47.84 11.37 36.02
C LEU A 113 -49.18 12.09 36.26
N VAL A 114 -49.42 13.17 35.53
CA VAL A 114 -50.76 13.73 35.29
C VAL A 114 -50.92 14.10 33.82
N PHE A 115 -51.94 13.50 33.21
CA PHE A 115 -52.45 13.78 31.87
C PHE A 115 -53.29 15.06 31.88
N SER A 116 -53.25 15.81 30.79
CA SER A 116 -54.33 16.74 30.40
C SER A 116 -54.50 16.75 28.88
N SER A 117 -55.76 16.70 28.47
CA SER A 117 -56.28 16.38 27.15
C SER A 117 -56.68 17.63 26.33
N THR A 118 -56.10 17.75 25.12
CA THR A 118 -56.70 18.13 23.80
C THR A 118 -57.54 19.42 23.62
N PRO A 119 -57.79 19.91 22.37
CA PRO A 119 -56.93 20.01 21.17
C PRO A 119 -57.07 21.39 20.45
N ALA A 120 -56.10 21.77 19.61
CA ALA A 120 -56.36 22.69 18.48
C ALA A 120 -55.31 22.48 17.38
N ALA A 121 -55.79 22.05 16.21
CA ALA A 121 -55.02 21.82 15.01
C ALA A 121 -54.59 23.16 14.38
N SER A 122 -53.32 23.25 13.97
CA SER A 122 -52.87 24.08 12.85
C SER A 122 -51.55 23.50 12.36
N ALA A 123 -51.62 22.88 11.18
CA ALA A 123 -50.49 22.31 10.48
C ALA A 123 -49.46 23.39 10.16
N THR A 124 -48.23 23.23 10.64
CA THR A 124 -47.07 23.91 10.07
C THR A 124 -45.90 22.93 10.05
N SER A 125 -45.33 22.79 8.88
CA SER A 125 -44.31 21.84 8.47
C SER A 125 -43.15 21.73 9.47
N ALA A 126 -42.96 20.52 10.02
CA ALA A 126 -41.79 20.19 10.81
C ALA A 126 -40.57 20.09 9.87
N THR A 127 -39.76 21.15 9.86
CA THR A 127 -38.36 21.05 9.45
C THR A 127 -37.68 20.16 10.49
N SER A 128 -37.36 18.93 10.11
CA SER A 128 -36.53 18.02 10.89
C SER A 128 -35.12 18.60 10.99
N THR A 129 -34.90 19.46 11.98
CA THR A 129 -33.56 19.77 12.48
C THR A 129 -33.02 18.49 13.10
N SER A 130 -32.28 17.73 12.30
CA SER A 130 -31.48 16.60 12.77
C SER A 130 -30.55 17.12 13.86
N ALA A 131 -30.68 16.56 15.06
CA ALA A 131 -29.78 16.87 16.17
C ALA A 131 -28.36 16.54 15.72
N VAL A 132 -27.48 17.53 15.76
CA VAL A 132 -26.04 17.35 15.54
C VAL A 132 -25.55 16.41 16.63
N ALA A 133 -25.43 15.12 16.30
CA ALA A 133 -24.65 14.20 17.11
C ALA A 133 -23.24 14.76 17.16
N THR A 134 -22.77 15.11 18.34
CA THR A 134 -21.34 15.29 18.63
C THR A 134 -20.67 13.95 18.47
N THR A 135 -20.44 13.51 17.23
CA THR A 135 -19.72 12.27 16.94
C THR A 135 -18.29 12.45 17.44
N THR A 136 -17.98 11.80 18.56
CA THR A 136 -16.63 11.74 19.12
C THR A 136 -15.68 11.27 18.03
N ILE A 137 -14.65 12.07 17.76
CA ILE A 137 -13.62 11.71 16.78
C ILE A 137 -12.98 10.39 17.25
N PRO A 138 -12.76 9.40 16.37
CA PRO A 138 -11.87 8.28 16.69
C PRO A 138 -10.56 8.87 17.21
N SER A 139 -10.10 8.46 18.39
CA SER A 139 -8.83 8.96 18.91
C SER A 139 -7.73 8.61 17.91
N PHE A 140 -6.86 9.57 17.60
CA PHE A 140 -5.60 9.25 16.94
C PHE A 140 -4.83 8.33 17.89
N ASP A 141 -4.37 7.18 17.40
CA ASP A 141 -3.62 6.26 18.25
C ASP A 141 -2.35 6.97 18.73
N SER A 142 -2.13 6.94 20.04
CA SER A 142 -0.94 7.51 20.69
C SER A 142 0.37 6.93 20.12
N ASP A 143 0.30 5.78 19.45
CA ASP A 143 1.43 5.09 18.82
C ASP A 143 1.97 5.82 17.58
N VAL A 144 1.15 6.64 16.90
CA VAL A 144 1.61 7.51 15.79
C VAL A 144 2.65 8.52 16.27
N SER A 145 2.52 8.95 17.53
CA SER A 145 3.47 9.89 18.12
C SER A 145 4.73 9.21 18.64
N GLN A 146 4.83 7.89 18.62
CA GLN A 146 5.98 7.14 19.11
C GLN A 146 6.80 6.65 17.91
N ASN A 147 8.07 6.27 18.12
CA ASN A 147 8.97 5.77 17.07
C ASN A 147 9.44 6.81 16.03
N PHE A 148 10.05 7.91 16.51
CA PHE A 148 10.80 8.85 15.68
C PHE A 148 12.27 8.85 16.08
N SER A 149 13.17 8.99 15.09
CA SER A 149 14.60 9.18 15.31
C SER A 149 14.90 10.63 15.74
N SER A 150 14.05 11.59 15.36
CA SER A 150 14.21 13.00 15.73
C SER A 150 13.21 13.50 16.80
N MET A 151 13.73 14.27 17.76
CA MET A 151 12.91 14.93 18.78
C MET A 151 12.00 16.01 18.17
N THR A 152 12.44 16.68 17.10
CA THR A 152 11.65 17.70 16.41
C THR A 152 10.43 17.10 15.72
N CYS A 153 10.58 15.94 15.10
CA CYS A 153 9.45 15.24 14.48
C CYS A 153 8.44 14.78 15.53
N TYR A 154 8.93 14.13 16.60
CA TYR A 154 8.10 13.74 17.74
C TYR A 154 7.24 14.91 18.25
N GLN A 155 7.88 16.05 18.54
CA GLN A 155 7.17 17.24 19.04
C GLN A 155 6.17 17.80 18.04
N PHE A 156 6.51 17.81 16.74
CA PHE A 156 5.59 18.24 15.70
C PHE A 156 4.34 17.36 15.66
N PHE A 157 4.49 16.04 15.69
CA PHE A 157 3.39 15.09 15.69
C PHE A 157 2.49 15.24 16.92
N THR A 158 3.09 15.34 18.11
CA THR A 158 2.34 15.60 19.34
C THR A 158 1.55 16.91 19.24
N ASN A 159 2.15 17.98 18.72
CA ASN A 159 1.47 19.27 18.60
C ASN A 159 0.36 19.23 17.55
N MET A 160 0.66 18.78 16.33
CA MET A 160 -0.29 18.67 15.23
C MET A 160 -1.55 17.91 15.66
N THR A 161 -1.38 16.69 16.17
CA THR A 161 -2.49 15.79 16.52
C THR A 161 -3.33 16.29 17.70
N ASN A 162 -2.83 17.25 18.49
CA ASN A 162 -3.56 17.90 19.59
C ASN A 162 -4.19 19.24 19.22
N THR A 163 -3.91 19.79 18.02
CA THR A 163 -4.50 21.08 17.60
C THR A 163 -5.94 20.92 17.11
N ALA A 164 -6.77 21.93 17.38
CA ALA A 164 -8.13 22.02 16.83
C ALA A 164 -8.12 22.09 15.29
N ALA A 165 -7.15 22.78 14.70
CA ALA A 165 -6.97 22.89 13.25
C ALA A 165 -6.83 21.54 12.55
N PHE A 166 -6.20 20.57 13.22
CA PHE A 166 -6.08 19.20 12.72
C PHE A 166 -7.34 18.36 13.03
N ARG A 167 -7.75 18.34 14.30
CA ARG A 167 -8.85 17.49 14.79
C ARG A 167 -10.20 17.83 14.15
N SER A 168 -10.52 19.12 14.00
CA SER A 168 -11.80 19.55 13.41
C SER A 168 -11.93 19.23 11.92
N CYS A 169 -10.82 18.90 11.25
CA CYS A 169 -10.80 18.56 9.84
C CYS A 169 -10.93 17.07 9.54
N ARG A 170 -10.83 16.22 10.57
CA ARG A 170 -11.07 14.76 10.52
C ARG A 170 -10.49 14.12 9.24
N PRO A 171 -9.17 14.18 9.02
CA PRO A 171 -8.56 13.71 7.79
C PRO A 171 -8.76 12.21 7.62
N PHE A 172 -9.63 11.82 6.68
CA PHE A 172 -9.96 10.43 6.38
C PHE A 172 -8.74 9.58 6.05
N SER A 173 -7.80 10.13 5.28
CA SER A 173 -6.53 9.50 4.94
C SER A 173 -5.71 9.07 6.16
N VAL A 174 -5.63 9.93 7.18
CA VAL A 174 -4.90 9.62 8.41
C VAL A 174 -5.70 8.64 9.27
N LEU A 175 -7.02 8.81 9.36
CA LEU A 175 -7.90 7.90 10.13
C LEU A 175 -7.83 6.46 9.63
N LEU A 176 -7.80 6.27 8.31
CA LEU A 176 -7.62 4.97 7.67
C LEU A 176 -6.33 4.28 8.08
N GLN A 177 -5.20 5.00 8.06
CA GLN A 177 -3.90 4.40 8.34
C GLN A 177 -3.65 4.17 9.83
N THR A 178 -4.09 5.10 10.68
CA THR A 178 -3.51 5.22 12.01
C THR A 178 -4.51 5.21 13.16
N SER A 179 -5.78 4.90 12.91
CA SER A 179 -6.78 4.85 13.98
C SER A 179 -7.37 3.47 14.10
N SER A 180 -6.88 2.72 15.09
CA SER A 180 -7.42 1.44 15.53
C SER A 180 -8.89 1.56 15.93
N SER A 181 -9.31 2.71 16.45
CA SER A 181 -10.71 2.99 16.74
C SER A 181 -11.55 3.14 15.46
N PHE A 182 -11.06 3.85 14.44
CA PHE A 182 -11.73 3.90 13.13
C PHE A 182 -11.81 2.52 12.46
N ILE A 183 -10.75 1.73 12.54
CA ILE A 183 -10.72 0.36 11.99
C ILE A 183 -11.72 -0.54 12.72
N LYS A 184 -11.84 -0.45 14.05
CA LYS A 184 -12.83 -1.21 14.84
C LYS A 184 -14.27 -0.79 14.57
N MET A 185 -14.52 0.48 14.22
CA MET A 185 -15.87 0.96 13.88
C MET A 185 -16.43 0.29 12.63
N GLN A 186 -15.62 -0.42 11.85
CA GLN A 186 -16.10 -1.25 10.75
C GLN A 186 -17.09 -2.35 11.20
N ASP A 187 -17.02 -2.77 12.48
CA ASP A 187 -17.99 -3.71 13.08
C ASP A 187 -19.32 -3.05 13.46
N ASN A 188 -19.40 -1.72 13.47
CA ASN A 188 -20.58 -0.93 13.83
C ASN A 188 -20.91 0.10 12.75
N LEU A 189 -21.65 -0.33 11.73
CA LEU A 189 -21.95 0.49 10.55
C LEU A 189 -22.69 1.80 10.86
N THR A 190 -23.50 1.85 11.92
CA THR A 190 -24.17 3.09 12.34
C THR A 190 -23.16 4.12 12.80
N GLU A 191 -22.22 3.72 13.67
CA GLU A 191 -21.16 4.59 14.16
C GLU A 191 -20.20 4.98 13.04
N LEU A 192 -19.87 4.04 12.15
CA LEU A 192 -19.06 4.33 10.96
C LEU A 192 -19.73 5.39 10.08
N ASN A 193 -21.03 5.27 9.84
CA ASN A 193 -21.80 6.23 9.05
C ASN A 193 -21.77 7.63 9.68
N ASP A 194 -21.92 7.74 11.00
CA ASP A 194 -21.84 9.02 11.71
C ASP A 194 -20.45 9.65 11.64
N VAL A 195 -19.39 8.81 11.67
CA VAL A 195 -18.00 9.29 11.52
C VAL A 195 -17.73 9.77 10.10
N ILE A 196 -18.16 9.03 9.07
CA ILE A 196 -18.04 9.46 7.68
C ILE A 196 -18.82 10.75 7.44
N TRP A 197 -20.03 10.87 7.99
CA TRP A 197 -20.78 12.13 7.93
C TRP A 197 -20.00 13.30 8.57
N GLY A 198 -19.36 13.07 9.72
CA GLY A 198 -18.52 14.09 10.37
C GLY A 198 -17.28 14.47 9.56
N ILE A 199 -16.67 13.52 8.85
CA ILE A 199 -15.56 13.77 7.91
C ILE A 199 -16.05 14.69 6.78
N CYS A 200 -17.22 14.40 6.22
CA CYS A 200 -17.80 15.15 5.11
C CYS A 200 -18.35 16.52 5.51
N ASN A 201 -18.62 16.74 6.79
CA ASN A 201 -19.14 17.99 7.33
C ASN A 201 -18.19 18.59 8.38
N PRO A 202 -16.95 18.95 8.00
CA PRO A 202 -15.98 19.47 8.95
C PRO A 202 -16.41 20.84 9.46
N THR A 203 -16.31 21.06 10.77
CA THR A 203 -16.76 22.30 11.43
C THR A 203 -16.03 23.55 10.92
N LEU A 204 -14.78 23.41 10.49
CA LEU A 204 -13.98 24.52 9.94
C LEU A 204 -14.27 24.79 8.45
N GLY A 205 -15.07 23.96 7.79
CA GLY A 205 -15.28 23.98 6.35
C GLY A 205 -14.12 23.37 5.56
N TYR A 206 -14.44 22.86 4.37
CA TYR A 206 -13.51 22.13 3.51
C TYR A 206 -12.27 22.96 3.13
N SER A 207 -12.44 24.21 2.70
CA SER A 207 -11.32 25.06 2.21
C SER A 207 -10.28 25.35 3.30
N GLN A 208 -10.73 25.62 4.53
CA GLN A 208 -9.85 25.83 5.66
C GLN A 208 -9.09 24.54 6.00
N CYS A 209 -9.75 23.39 5.90
CA CYS A 209 -9.11 22.11 6.16
C CYS A 209 -8.06 21.74 5.13
N VAL A 210 -8.30 21.98 3.84
CA VAL A 210 -7.28 21.83 2.79
C VAL A 210 -6.07 22.72 3.10
N THR A 211 -6.30 23.97 3.52
CA THR A 211 -5.23 24.90 3.89
C THR A 211 -4.44 24.40 5.10
N ASN A 212 -5.12 23.92 6.14
CA ASN A 212 -4.49 23.39 7.34
C ASN A 212 -3.63 22.15 7.02
N MET A 213 -4.15 21.20 6.22
CA MET A 213 -3.42 19.98 5.86
C MET A 213 -2.20 20.28 4.98
N ALA A 214 -2.30 21.25 4.07
CA ALA A 214 -1.16 21.72 3.29
C ALA A 214 -0.07 22.33 4.20
N TRP A 215 -0.47 23.13 5.20
CA TRP A 215 0.45 23.70 6.18
C TRP A 215 1.14 22.61 7.03
N PHE A 216 0.37 21.64 7.54
CA PHE A 216 0.93 20.51 8.29
C PHE A 216 1.89 19.69 7.42
N SER A 217 1.52 19.38 6.18
CA SER A 217 2.38 18.65 5.23
C SER A 217 3.71 19.39 4.98
N SER A 218 3.65 20.70 4.73
CA SER A 218 4.85 21.51 4.52
C SER A 218 5.73 21.56 5.77
N THR A 219 5.13 21.69 6.96
CA THR A 219 5.87 21.76 8.22
C THR A 219 6.50 20.41 8.57
N LEU A 220 5.79 19.30 8.30
CA LEU A 220 6.28 17.94 8.49
C LEU A 220 7.55 17.70 7.68
N LYS A 221 7.59 18.10 6.40
CA LYS A 221 8.79 17.98 5.54
C LYS A 221 10.04 18.61 6.15
N THR A 222 9.88 19.69 6.92
CA THR A 222 10.99 20.38 7.58
C THR A 222 11.30 19.80 8.96
N GLN A 223 10.28 19.58 9.80
CA GLN A 223 10.47 19.14 11.19
C GLN A 223 10.86 17.67 11.31
N CYS A 224 10.49 16.86 10.32
CA CYS A 224 10.75 15.43 10.23
C CYS A 224 11.69 15.07 9.08
N GLN A 225 12.53 16.01 8.61
CA GLN A 225 13.37 15.78 7.44
C GLN A 225 14.23 14.51 7.59
N ALA A 226 14.89 14.35 8.74
CA ALA A 226 15.71 13.17 9.01
C ALA A 226 14.89 11.87 9.01
N ASP A 227 13.72 11.87 9.69
CA ASP A 227 12.83 10.71 9.71
C ASP A 227 12.30 10.35 8.31
N ILE A 228 12.04 11.33 7.45
CA ILE A 228 11.66 11.09 6.04
C ILE A 228 12.82 10.50 5.24
N GLU A 229 14.04 11.04 5.40
CA GLU A 229 15.25 10.54 4.72
C GLU A 229 15.60 9.11 5.15
N ASP A 230 15.36 8.78 6.43
CA ASP A 230 15.52 7.44 7.00
C ASP A 230 14.34 6.50 6.65
N ASN A 231 13.35 6.98 5.89
CA ASN A 231 12.15 6.24 5.50
C ASN A 231 11.37 5.70 6.73
N ASN A 232 11.27 6.49 7.78
CA ASN A 232 10.42 6.22 8.93
C ASN A 232 8.94 6.20 8.50
N SER A 233 8.26 5.08 8.74
CA SER A 233 6.87 4.89 8.28
C SER A 233 5.93 5.96 8.82
N ASN A 234 6.01 6.32 10.09
CA ASN A 234 5.12 7.33 10.67
C ASN A 234 5.26 8.68 9.98
N ALA A 235 6.50 9.10 9.67
CA ALA A 235 6.76 10.36 8.97
C ALA A 235 6.29 10.31 7.50
N VAL A 236 6.67 9.27 6.76
CA VAL A 236 6.34 9.13 5.32
C VAL A 236 4.84 8.91 5.10
N ASP A 237 4.22 8.01 5.85
CA ASP A 237 2.80 7.65 5.71
C ASP A 237 1.88 8.81 6.09
N THR A 238 2.24 9.55 7.14
CA THR A 238 1.49 10.76 7.53
C THR A 238 1.67 11.86 6.51
N LEU A 239 2.88 12.04 5.96
CA LEU A 239 3.11 13.02 4.90
C LEU A 239 2.24 12.72 3.68
N ALA A 240 2.22 11.47 3.22
CA ALA A 240 1.36 11.01 2.13
C ALA A 240 -0.13 11.23 2.46
N SER A 241 -0.55 10.90 3.69
CA SER A 241 -1.93 11.10 4.14
C SER A 241 -2.36 12.57 4.12
N LEU A 242 -1.51 13.48 4.60
CA LEU A 242 -1.78 14.92 4.61
C LEU A 242 -1.85 15.48 3.18
N GLN A 243 -0.96 15.02 2.30
CA GLN A 243 -0.93 15.41 0.89
C GLN A 243 -2.16 14.88 0.12
N ALA A 244 -2.62 13.68 0.45
CA ALA A 244 -3.79 13.05 -0.16
C ALA A 244 -5.13 13.57 0.39
N TYR A 245 -5.14 14.49 1.38
CA TYR A 245 -6.35 14.91 2.10
C TYR A 245 -7.51 15.29 1.18
N SER A 246 -7.28 16.13 0.16
CA SER A 246 -8.36 16.61 -0.72
C SER A 246 -9.01 15.47 -1.53
N THR A 247 -8.18 14.61 -2.11
CA THR A 247 -8.64 13.44 -2.87
C THR A 247 -9.38 12.46 -1.95
N MET A 248 -8.83 12.21 -0.76
CA MET A 248 -9.38 11.27 0.22
C MET A 248 -10.65 11.81 0.89
N TYR A 249 -10.77 13.11 1.10
CA TYR A 249 -12.01 13.75 1.51
C TYR A 249 -13.12 13.50 0.48
N THR A 250 -12.82 13.72 -0.80
CA THR A 250 -13.79 13.47 -1.88
C THR A 250 -14.18 12.00 -1.94
N ALA A 251 -13.20 11.09 -1.82
CA ALA A 251 -13.43 9.65 -1.78
C ALA A 251 -14.34 9.22 -0.61
N ALA A 252 -14.10 9.72 0.60
CA ALA A 252 -14.91 9.41 1.78
C ALA A 252 -16.38 9.84 1.61
N CYS A 253 -16.59 10.96 0.91
CA CYS A 253 -17.90 11.58 0.75
C CYS A 253 -18.65 11.13 -0.49
N LEU A 254 -18.12 10.15 -1.23
CA LEU A 254 -18.88 9.50 -2.29
C LEU A 254 -20.09 8.78 -1.70
N THR A 255 -21.24 8.98 -2.34
CA THR A 255 -22.47 8.26 -2.04
C THR A 255 -22.85 7.36 -3.19
N ASP A 256 -23.46 6.22 -2.87
CA ASP A 256 -24.04 5.34 -3.86
C ASP A 256 -25.31 5.99 -4.42
N PRO A 257 -25.39 6.26 -5.74
CA PRO A 257 -26.56 6.91 -6.33
C PRO A 257 -27.85 6.08 -6.24
N THR A 258 -27.74 4.79 -5.93
CA THR A 258 -28.90 3.88 -5.83
C THR A 258 -29.48 3.77 -4.43
N THR A 259 -28.62 3.80 -3.40
CA THR A 259 -29.03 3.62 -2.00
C THR A 259 -28.92 4.88 -1.15
N ASP A 260 -28.27 5.93 -1.68
CA ASP A 260 -27.96 7.18 -0.96
C ASP A 260 -27.14 6.94 0.34
N THR A 261 -26.36 5.86 0.35
CA THR A 261 -25.44 5.52 1.46
C THR A 261 -24.00 5.83 1.07
N TYR A 262 -23.14 6.13 2.06
CA TYR A 262 -21.73 6.37 1.78
C TYR A 262 -21.06 5.13 1.18
N CYS A 263 -20.31 5.35 0.10
CA CYS A 263 -19.63 4.30 -0.64
C CYS A 263 -18.59 3.55 0.21
N TYR A 264 -17.94 4.24 1.15
CA TYR A 264 -17.01 3.59 2.07
C TYR A 264 -17.74 2.62 3.01
N VAL A 265 -18.91 3.01 3.53
CA VAL A 265 -19.74 2.15 4.40
C VAL A 265 -20.22 0.92 3.64
N ASN A 266 -20.62 1.08 2.37
CA ASN A 266 -20.99 -0.04 1.51
C ASN A 266 -19.82 -1.01 1.27
N ALA A 267 -18.61 -0.48 1.07
CA ALA A 267 -17.41 -1.29 0.89
C ALA A 267 -17.05 -2.09 2.15
N VAL A 268 -17.22 -1.49 3.34
CA VAL A 268 -17.01 -2.17 4.64
C VAL A 268 -18.04 -3.27 4.86
N HIS A 269 -19.31 -3.00 4.56
CA HIS A 269 -20.40 -3.97 4.78
C HIS A 269 -20.42 -5.12 3.78
N ASN A 270 -19.72 -4.98 2.64
CA ASN A 270 -19.73 -6.01 1.61
C ASN A 270 -19.17 -7.34 2.15
N SER A 271 -19.83 -8.45 1.81
CA SER A 271 -19.37 -9.80 2.16
C SER A 271 -17.96 -10.11 1.63
N ASP A 272 -17.56 -9.44 0.54
CA ASP A 272 -16.18 -9.38 0.07
C ASP A 272 -15.68 -7.93 0.17
N PRO A 273 -14.82 -7.60 1.15
CA PRO A 273 -14.31 -6.25 1.34
C PRO A 273 -13.18 -5.88 0.39
N SER A 274 -13.05 -6.53 -0.77
CA SER A 274 -12.02 -6.21 -1.79
C SER A 274 -12.05 -4.75 -2.23
N ASP A 275 -13.21 -4.09 -2.19
CA ASP A 275 -13.34 -2.67 -2.50
C ASP A 275 -12.60 -1.75 -1.52
N LEU A 276 -12.34 -2.19 -0.28
CA LEU A 276 -11.60 -1.40 0.71
C LEU A 276 -10.17 -1.11 0.28
N TYR A 277 -9.53 -2.06 -0.42
CA TYR A 277 -8.17 -1.87 -0.94
C TYR A 277 -8.07 -0.69 -1.92
N PHE A 278 -9.18 -0.29 -2.56
CA PHE A 278 -9.17 0.87 -3.43
C PHE A 278 -9.09 2.19 -2.63
N TYR A 279 -9.59 2.24 -1.40
CA TYR A 279 -9.45 3.42 -0.54
C TYR A 279 -8.02 3.64 -0.02
N GLU A 280 -7.19 2.60 -0.11
CA GLU A 280 -5.79 2.60 0.34
C GLU A 280 -4.82 3.11 -0.75
N LEU A 281 -5.29 3.26 -2.01
CA LEU A 281 -4.42 3.62 -3.14
C LEU A 281 -3.70 4.96 -2.96
N PRO A 282 -4.37 6.05 -2.51
CA PRO A 282 -3.68 7.32 -2.31
C PRO A 282 -2.63 7.31 -1.20
N LEU A 283 -2.62 6.24 -0.40
CA LEU A 283 -1.72 6.01 0.73
C LEU A 283 -0.54 5.11 0.34
N GLY A 284 -0.42 4.72 -0.93
CA GLY A 284 0.70 3.92 -1.44
C GLY A 284 0.54 2.41 -1.31
N ILE A 285 -0.60 1.95 -0.81
CA ILE A 285 -0.91 0.53 -0.68
C ILE A 285 -1.64 0.07 -1.96
N THR A 286 -1.10 -0.95 -2.61
CA THR A 286 -1.64 -1.50 -3.85
C THR A 286 -2.78 -2.49 -3.60
N VAL A 287 -3.76 -2.56 -4.50
CA VAL A 287 -4.75 -3.64 -4.49
C VAL A 287 -4.05 -4.99 -4.78
N PRO A 288 -4.28 -6.04 -3.97
CA PRO A 288 -3.80 -7.38 -4.28
C PRO A 288 -4.34 -7.89 -5.63
N ASN A 289 -3.48 -8.54 -6.42
CA ASN A 289 -3.88 -9.08 -7.74
C ASN A 289 -4.98 -10.15 -7.66
N SER A 290 -5.18 -10.77 -6.49
CA SER A 290 -6.23 -11.75 -6.24
C SER A 290 -7.56 -11.12 -5.79
N SER A 291 -7.61 -9.81 -5.58
CA SER A 291 -8.84 -9.12 -5.18
C SER A 291 -9.85 -9.09 -6.32
N THR A 292 -11.11 -9.34 -5.98
CA THR A 292 -12.23 -9.31 -6.91
C THR A 292 -13.10 -8.10 -6.57
N PRO A 293 -12.90 -6.94 -7.24
CA PRO A 293 -13.74 -5.76 -6.98
C PRO A 293 -15.21 -6.08 -7.23
N SER A 294 -16.11 -5.46 -6.46
CA SER A 294 -17.55 -5.73 -6.59
C SER A 294 -18.15 -5.22 -7.90
N CYS A 295 -17.38 -4.44 -8.66
CA CYS A 295 -17.82 -3.73 -9.85
C CYS A 295 -18.98 -2.74 -9.58
N SER A 296 -19.09 -2.24 -8.34
CA SER A 296 -20.12 -1.28 -7.93
C SER A 296 -19.93 0.11 -8.53
N ALA A 297 -21.02 0.88 -8.60
CA ALA A 297 -20.97 2.30 -8.97
C ALA A 297 -20.05 3.11 -8.03
N CYS A 298 -19.93 2.70 -6.77
CA CYS A 298 -19.05 3.29 -5.78
C CYS A 298 -17.57 3.15 -6.13
N THR A 299 -17.09 1.92 -6.37
CA THR A 299 -15.68 1.71 -6.72
C THR A 299 -15.35 2.35 -8.08
N LYS A 300 -16.31 2.38 -9.02
CA LYS A 300 -16.16 3.14 -10.28
C LYS A 300 -16.00 4.65 -10.05
N SER A 301 -16.83 5.23 -9.19
CA SER A 301 -16.76 6.66 -8.84
C SER A 301 -15.47 6.99 -8.10
N LEU A 302 -15.02 6.10 -7.22
CA LEU A 302 -13.75 6.22 -6.52
C LEU A 302 -12.55 6.26 -7.48
N MET A 303 -12.51 5.33 -8.44
CA MET A 303 -11.47 5.33 -9.47
C MET A 303 -11.50 6.56 -10.37
N THR A 304 -12.67 7.20 -10.51
CA THR A 304 -12.82 8.46 -11.24
C THR A 304 -12.24 9.64 -10.45
N VAL A 305 -12.54 9.73 -9.14
CA VAL A 305 -11.95 10.73 -8.22
C VAL A 305 -10.42 10.68 -8.26
N TYR A 306 -9.85 9.48 -8.27
CA TYR A 306 -8.39 9.32 -8.35
C TYR A 306 -7.81 9.74 -9.69
N ALA A 307 -8.45 9.38 -10.80
CA ALA A 307 -8.03 9.85 -12.11
C ALA A 307 -8.09 11.38 -12.21
N ASP A 308 -9.17 12.01 -11.73
CA ASP A 308 -9.31 13.47 -11.69
C ASP A 308 -8.21 14.12 -10.84
N GLY A 309 -7.91 13.55 -9.67
CA GLY A 309 -6.84 14.03 -8.80
C GLY A 309 -5.44 13.95 -9.43
N LEU A 310 -5.20 12.91 -10.24
CA LEU A 310 -3.95 12.73 -10.98
C LEU A 310 -3.85 13.62 -12.23
N ASP A 311 -4.98 13.93 -12.88
CA ASP A 311 -5.04 14.83 -14.04
C ASP A 311 -4.97 16.31 -13.63
N ASN A 312 -5.38 16.65 -12.41
CA ASN A 312 -5.38 18.02 -11.91
C ASN A 312 -3.97 18.49 -11.53
N SER A 313 -3.46 19.51 -12.22
CA SER A 313 -2.11 20.05 -12.03
C SER A 313 -1.81 20.58 -10.62
N SER A 314 -2.83 20.99 -9.86
CA SER A 314 -2.67 21.51 -8.51
C SER A 314 -2.52 20.41 -7.46
N THR A 315 -3.05 19.21 -7.71
CA THR A 315 -3.01 18.08 -6.78
C THR A 315 -2.07 16.96 -7.23
N SER A 316 -1.82 16.82 -8.52
CA SER A 316 -1.05 15.70 -9.08
C SER A 316 0.39 15.64 -8.55
N GLY A 317 1.02 16.76 -8.24
CA GLY A 317 2.36 16.81 -7.62
C GLY A 317 2.38 16.35 -6.15
N LEU A 318 1.23 16.23 -5.50
CA LEU A 318 1.10 15.77 -4.11
C LEU A 318 0.74 14.29 -4.02
N LEU A 319 0.29 13.67 -5.11
CA LEU A 319 -0.26 12.31 -5.17
C LEU A 319 0.74 11.32 -5.79
N ASP A 320 2.01 11.38 -5.37
CA ASP A 320 3.08 10.51 -5.89
C ASP A 320 2.79 9.03 -5.66
N ASP A 321 2.22 8.68 -4.50
CA ASP A 321 1.93 7.28 -4.16
C ASP A 321 0.70 6.76 -4.92
N LEU A 322 -0.35 7.57 -5.02
CA LEU A 322 -1.49 7.25 -5.90
C LEU A 322 -1.03 7.00 -7.34
N ARG A 323 -0.10 7.80 -7.84
CA ARG A 323 0.41 7.66 -9.21
C ARG A 323 1.13 6.32 -9.43
N LYS A 324 1.70 5.71 -8.39
CA LYS A 324 2.32 4.37 -8.44
C LYS A 324 1.28 3.27 -8.31
N THR A 325 0.27 3.44 -7.45
CA THR A 325 -0.72 2.41 -7.11
C THR A 325 -1.93 2.37 -8.04
N TYR A 326 -2.28 3.49 -8.67
CA TYR A 326 -3.45 3.60 -9.54
C TYR A 326 -3.36 2.74 -10.81
N PRO A 327 -2.25 2.71 -11.58
CA PRO A 327 -2.18 1.92 -12.81
C PRO A 327 -2.47 0.41 -12.63
N PRO A 328 -1.85 -0.31 -11.68
CA PRO A 328 -2.19 -1.72 -11.49
C PRO A 328 -3.63 -1.92 -10.99
N ALA A 329 -4.15 -1.02 -10.15
CA ALA A 329 -5.55 -1.07 -9.71
C ALA A 329 -6.53 -0.83 -10.88
N GLN A 330 -6.17 0.07 -11.80
CA GLN A 330 -6.93 0.37 -13.01
C GLN A 330 -6.96 -0.85 -13.95
N GLU A 331 -5.83 -1.53 -14.15
CA GLU A 331 -5.77 -2.77 -14.94
C GLU A 331 -6.64 -3.88 -14.31
N LEU A 332 -6.53 -4.08 -13.00
CA LEU A 332 -7.35 -5.07 -12.27
C LEU A 332 -8.85 -4.74 -12.38
N ALA A 333 -9.22 -3.49 -12.16
CA ALA A 333 -10.63 -3.08 -12.20
C ALA A 333 -11.21 -3.15 -13.61
N THR A 334 -10.47 -2.74 -14.63
CA THR A 334 -10.93 -2.86 -16.02
C THR A 334 -10.99 -4.30 -16.51
N GLY A 335 -10.05 -5.15 -16.08
CA GLY A 335 -10.05 -6.58 -16.38
C GLY A 335 -11.24 -7.34 -15.79
N ASN A 336 -11.68 -6.98 -14.59
CA ASN A 336 -12.81 -7.64 -13.91
C ASN A 336 -14.17 -7.01 -14.25
N CYS A 337 -14.23 -5.68 -14.39
CA CYS A 337 -15.49 -4.92 -14.44
C CYS A 337 -15.79 -4.28 -15.79
N GLY A 338 -14.89 -4.40 -16.78
CA GLY A 338 -15.05 -3.88 -18.13
C GLY A 338 -14.15 -2.67 -18.45
N SER A 339 -13.92 -2.44 -19.74
CA SER A 339 -12.96 -1.45 -20.26
C SER A 339 -13.19 -0.02 -19.76
N ASP A 340 -14.44 0.38 -19.55
CA ASP A 340 -14.82 1.75 -19.19
C ASP A 340 -15.01 1.93 -17.67
N TYR A 341 -14.48 1.00 -16.87
CA TYR A 341 -14.64 1.03 -15.43
C TYR A 341 -13.66 2.01 -14.74
N ALA A 342 -12.43 2.11 -15.21
CA ALA A 342 -11.44 3.04 -14.70
C ALA A 342 -10.63 3.66 -15.85
N ARG A 343 -10.51 5.00 -15.84
CA ARG A 343 -9.84 5.76 -16.90
C ARG A 343 -8.33 5.50 -16.86
N THR A 344 -7.71 5.41 -18.03
CA THR A 344 -6.24 5.40 -18.10
C THR A 344 -5.71 6.80 -17.83
N VAL A 345 -4.81 6.93 -16.87
CA VAL A 345 -4.03 8.15 -16.61
C VAL A 345 -2.63 7.98 -17.17
N ALA A 346 -2.00 9.08 -17.60
CA ALA A 346 -0.63 9.02 -18.08
C ALA A 346 0.29 8.53 -16.94
N ALA A 347 0.87 7.34 -17.11
CA ALA A 347 1.92 6.89 -16.21
C ALA A 347 3.11 7.85 -16.34
N VAL A 348 3.71 8.23 -15.21
CA VAL A 348 5.08 8.75 -15.25
C VAL A 348 5.96 7.59 -15.70
N ALA A 349 6.63 7.77 -16.84
CA ALA A 349 7.75 6.92 -17.18
C ALA A 349 8.81 7.12 -16.09
N SER A 350 8.83 6.25 -15.08
CA SER A 350 10.07 5.96 -14.38
C SER A 350 11.06 5.64 -15.48
N GLY A 351 12.13 6.45 -15.60
CA GLY A 351 13.09 6.39 -16.69
C GLY A 351 13.82 5.06 -16.77
N ALA A 352 13.13 4.01 -17.22
CA ALA A 352 13.69 2.90 -17.95
C ALA A 352 13.34 3.18 -19.40
N LEU A 353 14.29 3.75 -20.13
CA LEU A 353 14.22 3.90 -21.57
C LEU A 353 14.19 2.48 -22.19
N ILE A 354 13.02 1.84 -22.20
CA ILE A 354 12.79 0.68 -23.06
C ILE A 354 12.64 1.27 -24.45
N LEU A 355 13.77 1.33 -25.17
CA LEU A 355 13.78 1.49 -26.62
C LEU A 355 12.92 0.38 -27.21
N ARG A 356 11.64 0.68 -27.45
CA ARG A 356 10.86 -0.04 -28.44
C ARG A 356 11.50 0.29 -29.78
N ALA A 357 12.33 -0.64 -30.26
CA ALA A 357 12.86 -0.63 -31.61
C ALA A 357 11.69 -0.74 -32.60
N GLY A 358 11.08 0.39 -32.93
CA GLY A 358 10.26 0.56 -34.13
C GLY A 358 11.18 0.54 -35.34
N ALA A 359 10.86 -0.33 -36.30
CA ALA A 359 11.69 -0.73 -37.43
C ALA A 359 11.93 0.34 -38.52
N THR A 360 12.22 1.60 -38.15
CA THR A 360 12.41 2.69 -39.13
C THR A 360 13.65 3.57 -38.89
N GLY A 361 14.62 3.14 -38.06
CA GLY A 361 15.77 3.96 -37.65
C GLY A 361 17.17 3.44 -38.04
N VAL A 362 17.37 2.83 -39.21
CA VAL A 362 18.67 2.21 -39.58
C VAL A 362 19.63 3.12 -40.37
N LEU A 363 19.32 4.39 -40.64
CA LEU A 363 20.15 5.19 -41.58
C LEU A 363 21.11 6.24 -40.99
N VAL A 364 21.41 6.25 -39.68
CA VAL A 364 22.30 7.31 -39.11
C VAL A 364 23.57 6.79 -38.39
N ILE A 365 23.78 5.48 -38.26
CA ILE A 365 24.96 4.96 -37.53
C ILE A 365 26.18 4.66 -38.45
N SER A 366 26.03 4.71 -39.77
CA SER A 366 27.15 4.44 -40.70
C SER A 366 28.14 5.59 -40.89
N ALA A 367 27.88 6.79 -40.37
CA ALA A 367 28.74 7.96 -40.57
C ALA A 367 29.86 8.11 -39.52
N LEU A 368 29.79 7.43 -38.37
CA LEU A 368 30.76 7.60 -37.27
C LEU A 368 31.85 6.51 -37.22
N THR A 369 31.70 5.41 -37.97
CA THR A 369 32.74 4.36 -38.07
C THR A 369 33.71 4.57 -39.24
N ALA A 370 33.38 5.48 -40.17
CA ALA A 370 34.27 5.83 -41.28
C ALA A 370 35.33 6.89 -40.90
N TRP A 371 35.07 7.71 -39.86
CA TRP A 371 36.02 8.72 -39.40
C TRP A 371 37.15 8.16 -38.53
N THR A 372 36.92 7.04 -37.84
CA THR A 372 37.94 6.43 -36.97
C THR A 372 38.91 5.50 -37.72
N LEU A 373 38.56 5.04 -38.92
CA LEU A 373 39.43 4.23 -39.78
C LEU A 373 40.34 5.05 -40.72
N TYR A 374 40.05 6.34 -40.94
CA TYR A 374 40.90 7.22 -41.75
C TYR A 374 42.05 7.86 -40.95
N THR A 375 42.02 7.81 -39.62
CA THR A 375 43.11 8.32 -38.75
C THR A 375 44.12 7.26 -38.31
N LEU A 376 44.00 6.02 -38.82
CA LEU A 376 44.88 4.88 -38.48
C LEU A 376 45.52 4.20 -39.70
N LEU A 377 45.54 4.90 -40.84
CA LEU A 377 46.37 4.65 -42.03
C LEU A 377 47.08 5.96 -42.37
#